data_AF-A0A1C5D3H5-F1
#
_entry.id   AF-A0A1C5D3H5-F1
#
_cell.length_a   1.000
_cell.length_b   1.000
_cell.length_c   1.000
_cell.angle_alpha   90.00
_cell.angle_beta   90.00
_cell.angle_gamma   90.00
#
_symmetry.space_group_name_H-M   'P 1'
#
loop_
_entity.id
_entity.type
_entity.pdbx_description
1 polymer ?
#
loop_
_entity_poly.entity_id
_entity_poly.type
_entity_poly.pdbx_seq_one_letter_code
_entity_poly.pdbx_strand_id
1 'polypeptide(L)'
;MYIRRALTATAVGSALALAGMAAPSSSVAAAKYPGQAKCPPGDYQLCIDGGPGGFTISGKKFSGHDNAILLRNVKNVTVSGNQFTNLSGSTGYAGVHVKNSSGIVIKKNTFSNLRNGGNMHGIYLVKTSGSSITGNKFSSITGDPVRIRDGSKNNTVSGNTFTGSGQYGLFSEWGRLEKGETCGSGNVFKSNKYKSGGYGGKKISLIKWGGKGGGSTGLKLTWGNCKKASITNKGGNTKL
;
A
#
# COMPACT_ATOMS: atom_id res chain seq x y z
N MET A 1 -26.94 51.36 -66.04
CA MET A 1 -26.05 51.89 -67.10
C MET A 1 -24.62 51.51 -66.75
N TYR A 2 -24.00 50.69 -67.61
CA TYR A 2 -22.57 50.31 -67.77
C TYR A 2 -21.75 49.84 -66.54
N ILE A 3 -21.28 48.59 -66.41
CA ILE A 3 -20.37 47.73 -67.22
C ILE A 3 -18.87 48.05 -67.08
N ARG A 4 -18.12 47.04 -66.57
CA ARG A 4 -16.69 46.69 -66.77
C ARG A 4 -15.63 47.64 -66.16
N ARG A 5 -14.42 47.22 -65.79
CA ARG A 5 -13.60 46.02 -66.12
C ARG A 5 -12.48 45.85 -65.08
N ALA A 6 -11.95 44.64 -65.02
CA ALA A 6 -10.79 44.22 -64.26
C ALA A 6 -9.48 44.92 -64.67
N LEU A 7 -8.53 44.95 -63.73
CA LEU A 7 -7.09 45.02 -64.00
C LEU A 7 -6.37 44.00 -63.12
N THR A 8 -5.73 43.07 -63.81
CA THR A 8 -4.73 42.10 -63.35
C THR A 8 -3.46 42.82 -62.89
N ALA A 9 -2.88 42.37 -61.78
CA ALA A 9 -1.48 42.59 -61.46
C ALA A 9 -0.85 41.27 -60.98
N THR A 10 0.24 40.90 -61.63
CA THR A 10 0.98 39.65 -61.50
C THR A 10 2.07 39.76 -60.43
N ALA A 11 2.17 38.70 -59.62
CA ALA A 11 3.25 38.15 -58.78
C ALA A 11 4.57 38.92 -58.52
N VAL A 12 4.97 38.97 -57.24
CA VAL A 12 6.31 38.57 -56.73
C VAL A 12 6.08 38.10 -55.27
N GLY A 13 6.20 36.82 -54.91
CA GLY A 13 7.48 36.15 -54.67
C GLY A 13 8.01 36.46 -53.26
N SER A 14 7.59 35.70 -52.25
CA SER A 14 8.31 35.56 -50.97
C SER A 14 7.80 34.29 -50.27
N ALA A 15 8.57 33.21 -50.43
CA ALA A 15 8.41 32.01 -49.63
C ALA A 15 8.83 32.34 -48.19
N LEU A 16 7.86 32.48 -47.28
CA LEU A 16 8.15 32.36 -45.85
C LEU A 16 8.37 30.88 -45.56
N ALA A 17 9.63 30.54 -45.28
CA ALA A 17 9.98 29.26 -44.69
C ALA A 17 9.19 29.09 -43.38
N LEU A 18 8.23 28.15 -43.38
CA LEU A 18 7.65 27.59 -42.17
C LEU A 18 8.76 26.80 -41.47
N ALA A 19 9.59 27.50 -40.70
CA ALA A 19 10.41 26.89 -39.68
C ALA A 19 9.45 26.27 -38.66
N GLY A 20 9.30 24.96 -38.73
CA GLY A 20 8.56 24.17 -37.75
C GLY A 20 9.13 24.42 -36.38
N MET A 21 8.43 25.23 -35.58
CA MET A 21 8.64 25.25 -34.14
C MET A 21 8.07 23.96 -33.60
N ALA A 22 8.93 22.93 -33.55
CA ALA A 22 8.71 21.80 -32.68
C ALA A 22 8.56 22.36 -31.26
N ALA A 23 7.34 22.32 -30.73
CA ALA A 23 7.10 22.63 -29.33
C ALA A 23 8.03 21.73 -28.51
N PRO A 24 8.82 22.28 -27.56
CA PRO A 24 9.62 21.44 -26.69
C PRO A 24 8.64 20.57 -25.90
N SER A 25 8.62 19.28 -26.23
CA SER A 25 8.01 18.24 -25.43
C SER A 25 8.81 18.18 -24.12
N SER A 26 8.48 19.10 -23.23
CA SER A 26 8.98 19.13 -21.87
C SER A 26 8.38 17.92 -21.19
N SER A 27 9.10 16.81 -21.25
CA SER A 27 8.86 15.65 -20.41
C SER A 27 8.98 16.15 -18.97
N VAL A 28 7.85 16.53 -18.37
CA VAL A 28 7.79 16.92 -16.96
C VAL A 28 8.29 15.71 -16.18
N ALA A 29 9.54 15.78 -15.71
CA ALA A 29 10.11 14.74 -14.87
C ALA A 29 9.15 14.51 -13.70
N ALA A 30 8.67 13.28 -13.55
CA ALA A 30 7.73 12.96 -12.50
C ALA A 30 8.30 13.41 -11.15
N ALA A 31 7.58 14.28 -10.44
CA ALA A 31 8.04 14.84 -9.17
C ALA A 31 8.42 13.70 -8.22
N LYS A 32 9.68 13.72 -7.78
CA LYS A 32 10.26 12.70 -6.90
C LYS A 32 9.83 12.98 -5.46
N TYR A 33 9.40 11.94 -4.74
CA TYR A 33 9.08 12.08 -3.32
C TYR A 33 10.35 12.29 -2.47
N PRO A 34 10.26 13.03 -1.36
CA PRO A 34 11.36 13.11 -0.40
C PRO A 34 11.78 11.71 0.07
N GLY A 35 13.08 11.41 0.03
CA GLY A 35 13.61 10.09 0.39
C GLY A 35 13.34 8.98 -0.63
N GLN A 36 12.81 9.29 -1.82
CA GLN A 36 12.60 8.28 -2.85
C GLN A 36 13.95 7.71 -3.33
N ALA A 37 14.05 6.38 -3.29
CA ALA A 37 15.25 5.63 -3.59
C ALA A 37 14.96 4.53 -4.61
N LYS A 38 16.03 3.91 -5.13
CA LYS A 38 15.92 2.68 -5.92
C LYS A 38 15.35 1.58 -5.03
N CYS A 39 14.37 0.85 -5.55
CA CYS A 39 13.80 -0.26 -4.84
C CYS A 39 14.77 -1.43 -4.69
N PRO A 40 14.78 -2.12 -3.53
CA PRO A 40 15.50 -3.38 -3.39
C PRO A 40 14.83 -4.47 -4.25
N PRO A 41 15.47 -5.64 -4.40
CA PRO A 41 14.84 -6.81 -5.01
C PRO A 41 13.47 -7.14 -4.37
N GLY A 42 12.54 -7.64 -5.20
CA GLY A 42 11.15 -7.95 -4.80
C GLY A 42 10.08 -7.10 -5.49
N ASP A 43 10.38 -6.54 -6.66
CA ASP A 43 9.44 -5.83 -7.55
C ASP A 43 8.47 -4.87 -6.83
N TYR A 44 9.02 -3.75 -6.35
CA TYR A 44 8.27 -2.65 -5.77
C TYR A 44 8.15 -1.49 -6.78
N GLN A 45 6.99 -0.84 -6.81
CA GLN A 45 6.75 0.32 -7.66
C GLN A 45 7.32 1.63 -7.12
N LEU A 46 7.29 1.81 -5.79
CA LEU A 46 7.76 3.03 -5.12
C LEU A 46 8.46 2.68 -3.82
N CYS A 47 9.68 3.18 -3.65
CA CYS A 47 10.44 3.00 -2.43
C CYS A 47 10.88 4.34 -1.86
N ILE A 48 10.51 4.58 -0.61
CA ILE A 48 11.02 5.66 0.21
C ILE A 48 11.92 5.05 1.28
N ASP A 49 13.16 5.52 1.35
CA ASP A 49 14.12 5.08 2.33
C ASP A 49 14.82 6.28 3.00
N GLY A 50 14.40 6.59 4.22
CA GLY A 50 14.82 7.80 4.91
C GLY A 50 14.13 9.08 4.40
N GLY A 51 14.73 10.23 4.70
CA GLY A 51 14.20 11.55 4.34
C GLY A 51 13.39 12.23 5.45
N PRO A 52 12.94 13.48 5.22
CA PRO A 52 12.41 14.35 6.28
C PRO A 52 11.02 13.97 6.81
N GLY A 53 10.31 13.02 6.17
CA GLY A 53 8.92 12.73 6.51
C GLY A 53 7.97 13.89 6.18
N GLY A 54 6.76 13.88 6.75
CA GLY A 54 5.82 15.00 6.67
C GLY A 54 5.15 15.21 5.31
N PHE A 55 5.30 14.26 4.38
CA PHE A 55 4.71 14.36 3.04
C PHE A 55 3.62 13.30 2.81
N THR A 56 2.87 13.49 1.72
CA THR A 56 1.75 12.62 1.34
C THR A 56 1.99 11.96 -0.01
N ILE A 57 1.75 10.65 -0.07
CA ILE A 57 1.61 9.87 -1.30
C ILE A 57 0.11 9.68 -1.53
N SER A 58 -0.45 10.31 -2.55
CA SER A 58 -1.90 10.30 -2.77
C SER A 58 -2.35 10.27 -4.23
N GLY A 59 -3.57 9.76 -4.43
CA GLY A 59 -4.28 9.82 -5.72
C GLY A 59 -3.69 8.92 -6.80
N LYS A 60 -2.82 7.97 -6.45
CA LYS A 60 -2.16 7.09 -7.41
C LYS A 60 -2.82 5.72 -7.50
N LYS A 61 -2.61 5.05 -8.63
CA LYS A 61 -2.91 3.64 -8.84
C LYS A 61 -1.60 2.84 -8.89
N PHE A 62 -1.54 1.77 -8.10
CA PHE A 62 -0.46 0.79 -8.07
C PHE A 62 -1.04 -0.57 -8.48
N SER A 63 -0.47 -1.20 -9.50
CA SER A 63 -0.99 -2.43 -10.10
C SER A 63 0.02 -3.11 -11.00
N GLY A 64 -0.07 -4.45 -11.13
CA GLY A 64 0.75 -5.20 -12.10
C GLY A 64 2.17 -5.53 -11.61
N HIS A 65 2.40 -5.42 -10.31
CA HIS A 65 3.67 -5.72 -9.64
C HIS A 65 3.45 -6.67 -8.47
N ASP A 66 4.52 -7.29 -7.98
CA ASP A 66 4.48 -8.10 -6.76
C ASP A 66 4.17 -7.22 -5.54
N ASN A 67 4.76 -6.03 -5.45
CA ASN A 67 4.57 -5.08 -4.37
C ASN A 67 4.35 -3.66 -4.89
N ALA A 68 3.72 -2.80 -4.08
CA ALA A 68 3.50 -1.41 -4.48
C ALA A 68 4.45 -0.43 -3.78
N ILE A 69 4.23 -0.16 -2.49
CA ILE A 69 5.04 0.83 -1.76
C ILE A 69 5.91 0.14 -0.70
N LEU A 70 7.20 0.45 -0.69
CA LEU A 70 8.09 0.23 0.45
C LEU A 70 8.38 1.56 1.15
N LEU A 71 8.01 1.67 2.43
CA LEU A 71 8.41 2.74 3.33
C LEU A 71 9.43 2.19 4.32
N ARG A 72 10.66 2.67 4.28
CA ARG A 72 11.74 2.20 5.16
C ARG A 72 12.43 3.38 5.84
N ASN A 73 12.72 3.25 7.13
CA ASN A 73 13.45 4.27 7.90
C ASN A 73 12.80 5.66 7.84
N VAL A 74 11.47 5.75 7.73
CA VAL A 74 10.74 7.02 7.59
C VAL A 74 9.91 7.34 8.83
N LYS A 75 9.56 8.61 8.96
CA LYS A 75 8.60 9.10 9.97
C LYS A 75 7.53 9.95 9.32
N ASN A 76 6.33 9.95 9.88
CA ASN A 76 5.27 10.92 9.55
C ASN A 76 4.89 10.99 8.06
N VAL A 77 4.90 9.86 7.35
CA VAL A 77 4.47 9.77 5.94
C VAL A 77 2.98 9.41 5.91
N THR A 78 2.23 10.11 5.06
CA THR A 78 0.82 9.80 4.79
C THR A 78 0.66 9.09 3.45
N VAL A 79 -0.03 7.95 3.43
CA VAL A 79 -0.47 7.26 2.21
C VAL A 79 -1.99 7.36 2.15
N SER A 80 -2.53 8.15 1.22
CA SER A 80 -3.94 8.51 1.23
C SER A 80 -4.62 8.50 -0.13
N GLY A 81 -5.82 7.92 -0.23
CA GLY A 81 -6.62 8.00 -1.46
C GLY A 81 -6.02 7.29 -2.66
N ASN A 82 -5.18 6.27 -2.45
CA ASN A 82 -4.59 5.47 -3.51
C ASN A 82 -5.38 4.19 -3.77
N GLN A 83 -5.17 3.63 -4.96
CA GLN A 83 -5.71 2.34 -5.37
C GLN A 83 -4.57 1.34 -5.52
N PHE A 84 -4.63 0.23 -4.77
CA PHE A 84 -3.70 -0.90 -4.86
C PHE A 84 -4.46 -2.08 -5.42
N THR A 85 -4.23 -2.41 -6.69
CA THR A 85 -5.09 -3.35 -7.42
C THR A 85 -4.28 -4.37 -8.20
N ASN A 86 -4.67 -5.65 -8.16
CA ASN A 86 -4.03 -6.70 -8.97
C ASN A 86 -2.50 -6.75 -8.73
N LEU A 87 -2.11 -6.78 -7.46
CA LEU A 87 -0.73 -7.03 -7.07
C LEU A 87 -0.57 -8.54 -6.85
N SER A 88 0.40 -9.14 -7.51
CA SER A 88 0.60 -10.58 -7.46
C SER A 88 1.97 -10.99 -7.94
N GLY A 89 2.52 -12.03 -7.29
CA GLY A 89 3.77 -12.67 -7.69
C GLY A 89 4.44 -13.32 -6.49
N SER A 90 5.45 -14.14 -6.74
CA SER A 90 6.07 -15.00 -5.71
C SER A 90 6.81 -14.19 -4.64
N THR A 91 7.24 -12.96 -4.95
CA THR A 91 7.92 -12.06 -4.02
C THR A 91 6.96 -11.05 -3.36
N GLY A 92 5.64 -11.21 -3.58
CA GLY A 92 4.61 -10.33 -3.04
C GLY A 92 4.48 -10.41 -1.51
N TYR A 93 4.69 -9.27 -0.85
CA TYR A 93 4.53 -9.09 0.60
C TYR A 93 3.33 -8.20 0.93
N ALA A 94 3.22 -7.03 0.29
CA ALA A 94 2.16 -6.09 0.58
C ALA A 94 1.91 -5.02 -0.50
N GLY A 95 0.70 -4.46 -0.48
CA GLY A 95 0.43 -3.17 -1.13
C GLY A 95 1.22 -2.03 -0.49
N VAL A 96 1.26 -1.96 0.85
CA VAL A 96 2.13 -1.02 1.59
C VAL A 96 2.96 -1.81 2.61
N HIS A 97 4.25 -1.92 2.34
CA HIS A 97 5.22 -2.54 3.23
C HIS A 97 5.98 -1.45 3.99
N VAL A 98 5.91 -1.46 5.32
CA VAL A 98 6.54 -0.48 6.19
C VAL A 98 7.58 -1.17 7.07
N LYS A 99 8.79 -0.63 7.13
CA LYS A 99 9.91 -1.18 7.90
C LYS A 99 10.60 -0.08 8.71
N ASN A 100 10.92 -0.35 9.98
CA ASN A 100 11.72 0.53 10.84
C ASN A 100 11.21 2.00 10.83
N SER A 101 9.91 2.18 11.01
CA SER A 101 9.27 3.49 10.77
C SER A 101 8.29 3.85 11.88
N SER A 102 7.86 5.10 11.93
CA SER A 102 6.89 5.56 12.94
C SER A 102 5.98 6.65 12.44
N GLY A 103 4.80 6.80 13.05
CA GLY A 103 3.87 7.89 12.71
C GLY A 103 3.31 7.77 11.28
N ILE A 104 3.20 6.56 10.73
CA ILE A 104 2.68 6.37 9.37
C ILE A 104 1.16 6.45 9.39
N VAL A 105 0.60 7.21 8.45
CA VAL A 105 -0.86 7.38 8.32
C VAL A 105 -1.30 6.77 7.00
N ILE A 106 -1.98 5.64 7.04
CA ILE A 106 -2.52 4.97 5.85
C ILE A 106 -4.04 5.11 5.88
N LYS A 107 -4.59 6.01 5.07
CA LYS A 107 -6.01 6.36 5.15
C LYS A 107 -6.74 6.42 3.82
N LYS A 108 -8.02 6.03 3.81
CA LYS A 108 -8.91 6.18 2.63
C LYS A 108 -8.34 5.55 1.34
N ASN A 109 -7.53 4.51 1.44
CA ASN A 109 -7.04 3.76 0.28
C ASN A 109 -7.95 2.57 -0.01
N THR A 110 -7.90 2.09 -1.26
CA THR A 110 -8.55 0.85 -1.68
C THR A 110 -7.49 -0.19 -2.02
N PHE A 111 -7.57 -1.35 -1.39
CA PHE A 111 -6.75 -2.53 -1.67
C PHE A 111 -7.65 -3.63 -2.21
N SER A 112 -7.44 -4.06 -3.45
CA SER A 112 -8.30 -5.06 -4.09
C SER A 112 -7.53 -6.06 -4.95
N ASN A 113 -7.82 -7.35 -4.80
CA ASN A 113 -7.19 -8.43 -5.58
C ASN A 113 -5.66 -8.50 -5.38
N LEU A 114 -5.24 -8.76 -4.14
CA LEU A 114 -3.83 -8.88 -3.76
C LEU A 114 -3.51 -10.35 -3.49
N ARG A 115 -2.64 -10.98 -4.31
CA ARG A 115 -2.52 -12.45 -4.40
C ARG A 115 -1.08 -12.96 -4.34
N ASN A 116 -0.76 -13.74 -3.31
CA ASN A 116 0.48 -14.54 -3.24
C ASN A 116 0.31 -15.73 -2.26
N GLY A 117 -0.56 -16.69 -2.57
CA GLY A 117 -0.69 -17.92 -1.78
C GLY A 117 -0.97 -17.74 -0.27
N GLY A 118 -1.54 -16.60 0.15
CA GLY A 118 -1.74 -16.27 1.58
C GLY A 118 -0.68 -15.35 2.21
N ASN A 119 0.37 -15.02 1.47
CA ASN A 119 1.49 -14.17 1.91
C ASN A 119 1.36 -12.70 1.46
N MET A 120 0.40 -12.38 0.60
CA MET A 120 0.16 -11.00 0.16
C MET A 120 -0.77 -10.27 1.11
N HIS A 121 -0.29 -9.19 1.73
CA HIS A 121 -1.06 -8.33 2.63
C HIS A 121 -1.54 -7.06 1.95
N GLY A 122 -2.54 -6.39 2.54
CA GLY A 122 -2.80 -4.99 2.18
C GLY A 122 -1.69 -4.11 2.72
N ILE A 123 -1.46 -4.20 4.03
CA ILE A 123 -0.49 -3.43 4.78
C ILE A 123 0.33 -4.39 5.65
N TYR A 124 1.66 -4.29 5.58
CA TYR A 124 2.57 -5.07 6.41
C TYR A 124 3.56 -4.16 7.12
N LEU A 125 3.50 -4.15 8.46
CA LEU A 125 4.29 -3.32 9.34
C LEU A 125 5.37 -4.16 10.06
N VAL A 126 6.63 -3.80 9.91
CA VAL A 126 7.78 -4.47 10.57
C VAL A 126 8.54 -3.44 11.39
N LYS A 127 8.79 -3.70 12.68
CA LYS A 127 9.41 -2.72 13.60
C LYS A 127 8.81 -1.32 13.46
N THR A 128 7.47 -1.25 13.46
CA THR A 128 6.74 0.00 13.18
C THR A 128 5.88 0.41 14.36
N SER A 129 5.87 1.70 14.67
CA SER A 129 5.16 2.21 15.85
C SER A 129 4.31 3.45 15.62
N GLY A 130 3.31 3.65 16.47
CA GLY A 130 2.51 4.88 16.51
C GLY A 130 1.81 5.21 15.19
N SER A 131 1.46 4.19 14.39
CA SER A 131 0.89 4.36 13.06
C SER A 131 -0.62 4.13 13.05
N SER A 132 -1.32 4.77 12.12
CA SER A 132 -2.78 4.69 11.99
C SER A 132 -3.21 4.18 10.62
N ILE A 133 -4.14 3.24 10.62
CA ILE A 133 -4.70 2.59 9.43
C ILE A 133 -6.21 2.81 9.49
N THR A 134 -6.71 3.79 8.72
CA THR A 134 -8.07 4.29 8.90
C THR A 134 -8.87 4.47 7.61
N GLY A 135 -10.16 4.09 7.62
CA GLY A 135 -11.05 4.36 6.48
C GLY A 135 -10.65 3.66 5.18
N ASN A 136 -9.80 2.64 5.23
CA ASN A 136 -9.38 1.89 4.03
C ASN A 136 -10.39 0.80 3.70
N LYS A 137 -10.45 0.42 2.43
CA LYS A 137 -11.24 -0.71 1.93
C LYS A 137 -10.30 -1.83 1.50
N PHE A 138 -10.49 -3.02 2.05
CA PHE A 138 -9.72 -4.22 1.71
C PHE A 138 -10.66 -5.27 1.12
N SER A 139 -10.40 -5.69 -0.12
CA SER A 139 -11.16 -6.73 -0.80
C SER A 139 -10.28 -7.77 -1.48
N SER A 140 -10.67 -9.04 -1.41
CA SER A 140 -10.01 -10.14 -2.14
C SER A 140 -8.49 -10.21 -1.92
N ILE A 141 -8.05 -10.11 -0.66
CA ILE A 141 -6.63 -10.20 -0.28
C ILE A 141 -6.34 -11.59 0.27
N THR A 142 -5.42 -12.31 -0.38
CA THR A 142 -5.10 -13.70 -0.01
C THR A 142 -4.51 -13.85 1.39
N GLY A 143 -3.64 -12.92 1.81
CA GLY A 143 -3.10 -12.86 3.17
C GLY A 143 -3.94 -11.98 4.09
N ASP A 144 -3.45 -11.74 5.30
CA ASP A 144 -4.15 -10.88 6.25
C ASP A 144 -4.09 -9.41 5.79
N PRO A 145 -5.23 -8.69 5.76
CA PRO A 145 -5.31 -7.32 5.28
C PRO A 145 -4.30 -6.38 5.95
N VAL A 146 -4.17 -6.50 7.27
CA VAL A 146 -3.17 -5.78 8.06
C VAL A 146 -2.36 -6.79 8.85
N ARG A 147 -1.03 -6.71 8.73
CA ARG A 147 -0.10 -7.52 9.49
C ARG A 147 0.95 -6.69 10.17
N ILE A 148 1.28 -7.05 11.40
CA ILE A 148 2.44 -6.52 12.13
C ILE A 148 3.46 -7.63 12.38
N ARG A 149 4.72 -7.23 12.58
CA ARG A 149 5.85 -8.09 12.90
C ARG A 149 6.89 -7.35 13.74
N ASP A 150 7.62 -8.14 14.51
CA ASP A 150 8.86 -7.77 15.18
C ASP A 150 8.80 -6.45 15.96
N GLY A 151 8.22 -6.52 17.16
CA GLY A 151 8.16 -5.40 18.10
C GLY A 151 7.27 -4.23 17.68
N SER A 152 6.49 -4.38 16.59
CA SER A 152 5.57 -3.35 16.13
C SER A 152 4.53 -3.02 17.21
N LYS A 153 4.39 -1.74 17.57
CA LYS A 153 3.66 -1.33 18.78
C LYS A 153 2.84 -0.05 18.63
N ASN A 154 1.77 0.06 19.41
CA ASN A 154 0.92 1.25 19.46
C ASN A 154 0.35 1.66 18.09
N ASN A 155 0.06 0.68 17.22
CA ASN A 155 -0.59 0.92 15.94
C ASN A 155 -2.10 0.76 16.08
N THR A 156 -2.87 1.58 15.37
CA THR A 156 -4.35 1.54 15.40
C THR A 156 -4.92 1.20 14.04
N VAL A 157 -5.75 0.15 13.99
CA VAL A 157 -6.53 -0.26 12.82
C VAL A 157 -8.00 -0.01 13.10
N SER A 158 -8.55 1.06 12.51
CA SER A 158 -9.93 1.48 12.80
C SER A 158 -10.72 2.07 11.65
N GLY A 159 -12.04 1.86 11.63
CA GLY A 159 -12.90 2.46 10.62
C GLY A 159 -12.68 1.90 9.22
N ASN A 160 -12.06 0.73 9.09
CA ASN A 160 -11.79 0.09 7.80
C ASN A 160 -12.93 -0.88 7.43
N THR A 161 -13.02 -1.20 6.14
CA THR A 161 -13.96 -2.17 5.60
C THR A 161 -13.19 -3.37 5.04
N PHE A 162 -13.54 -4.58 5.48
CA PHE A 162 -12.91 -5.83 5.05
C PHE A 162 -13.92 -6.76 4.37
N THR A 163 -13.67 -7.17 3.13
CA THR A 163 -14.53 -8.12 2.41
C THR A 163 -13.69 -9.21 1.74
N GLY A 164 -14.01 -10.48 2.02
CA GLY A 164 -13.34 -11.63 1.37
C GLY A 164 -11.81 -11.58 1.44
N SER A 165 -11.26 -11.19 2.59
CA SER A 165 -9.84 -10.94 2.77
C SER A 165 -9.34 -11.55 4.06
N GLY A 166 -8.13 -12.09 4.06
CA GLY A 166 -7.52 -12.72 5.23
C GLY A 166 -7.29 -14.20 5.07
N GLN A 167 -6.16 -14.66 5.62
CA GLN A 167 -5.76 -16.06 5.70
C GLN A 167 -5.98 -16.61 7.12
N TYR A 168 -5.68 -15.80 8.14
CA TYR A 168 -5.75 -16.17 9.56
C TYR A 168 -6.54 -15.13 10.36
N GLY A 169 -6.42 -13.85 10.00
CA GLY A 169 -7.25 -12.80 10.57
C GLY A 169 -7.30 -11.51 9.77
N LEU A 170 -8.12 -10.55 10.23
CA LEU A 170 -8.21 -9.23 9.60
C LEU A 170 -7.05 -8.32 10.02
N PHE A 171 -6.65 -8.42 11.29
CA PHE A 171 -5.43 -7.83 11.82
C PHE A 171 -4.62 -8.89 12.55
N SER A 172 -3.40 -9.14 12.09
CA SER A 172 -2.56 -10.22 12.59
C SER A 172 -1.17 -9.79 13.03
N GLU A 173 -0.55 -10.56 13.91
CA GLU A 173 0.89 -10.51 14.19
C GLU A 173 1.56 -11.82 13.82
N TRP A 174 2.65 -11.73 13.07
CA TRP A 174 3.53 -12.85 12.78
C TRP A 174 4.99 -12.44 12.94
N GLY A 175 5.84 -13.30 13.48
CA GLY A 175 7.27 -13.04 13.58
C GLY A 175 8.12 -14.30 13.63
N ARG A 176 9.41 -14.12 13.33
CA ARG A 176 10.47 -15.10 13.52
C ARG A 176 10.97 -15.05 14.97
N LEU A 177 10.10 -15.40 15.90
CA LEU A 177 10.42 -15.40 17.34
C LEU A 177 11.58 -16.36 17.66
N GLU A 178 11.75 -17.41 16.86
CA GLU A 178 12.91 -18.32 16.90
C GLU A 178 14.23 -17.68 16.46
N LYS A 179 14.19 -16.53 15.77
CA LYS A 179 15.37 -15.76 15.33
C LYS A 179 15.53 -14.44 16.08
N GLY A 180 14.92 -14.33 17.27
CA GLY A 180 15.07 -13.16 18.13
C GLY A 180 14.15 -11.98 17.80
N GLU A 181 13.19 -12.14 16.89
CA GLU A 181 12.13 -11.13 16.75
C GLU A 181 11.26 -11.09 17.99
N THR A 182 10.72 -9.91 18.27
CA THR A 182 9.98 -9.68 19.50
C THR A 182 8.48 -9.53 19.25
N CYS A 183 7.69 -9.84 20.28
CA CYS A 183 6.26 -9.56 20.26
C CYS A 183 6.00 -8.05 20.29
N GLY A 184 5.04 -7.62 19.50
CA GLY A 184 4.44 -6.30 19.54
C GLY A 184 3.62 -6.07 20.80
N SER A 185 3.16 -4.84 20.97
CA SER A 185 2.38 -4.43 22.15
C SER A 185 1.51 -3.21 21.86
N GLY A 186 0.39 -3.08 22.58
CA GLY A 186 -0.45 -1.88 22.51
C GLY A 186 -1.14 -1.65 21.16
N ASN A 187 -1.17 -2.62 20.25
CA ASN A 187 -1.87 -2.46 18.98
C ASN A 187 -3.38 -2.65 19.17
N VAL A 188 -4.17 -1.87 18.44
CA VAL A 188 -5.63 -1.80 18.63
C VAL A 188 -6.38 -2.07 17.33
N PHE A 189 -7.42 -2.91 17.43
CA PHE A 189 -8.41 -3.15 16.39
C PHE A 189 -9.79 -2.67 16.87
N LYS A 190 -10.39 -1.66 16.22
CA LYS A 190 -11.69 -1.10 16.66
C LYS A 190 -12.53 -0.50 15.54
N SER A 191 -13.83 -0.46 15.70
CA SER A 191 -14.73 0.31 14.82
C SER A 191 -14.64 -0.07 13.33
N ASN A 192 -14.32 -1.32 12.99
CA ASN A 192 -14.21 -1.77 11.60
C ASN A 192 -15.48 -2.49 11.14
N LYS A 193 -15.73 -2.47 9.83
CA LYS A 193 -16.80 -3.26 9.20
C LYS A 193 -16.21 -4.47 8.47
N TYR A 194 -16.83 -5.64 8.58
CA TYR A 194 -16.30 -6.84 7.94
C TYR A 194 -17.38 -7.82 7.46
N LYS A 195 -17.18 -8.42 6.29
CA LYS A 195 -17.96 -9.61 5.89
C LYS A 195 -17.38 -10.85 6.58
N SER A 196 -18.22 -11.80 6.98
CA SER A 196 -17.73 -13.09 7.49
C SER A 196 -16.96 -13.84 6.40
N GLY A 197 -15.88 -14.49 6.81
CA GLY A 197 -15.01 -15.26 5.92
C GLY A 197 -13.84 -14.43 5.39
N GLY A 198 -12.67 -15.05 5.39
CA GLY A 198 -11.46 -14.57 4.76
C GLY A 198 -11.48 -14.79 3.26
N TYR A 199 -10.31 -14.75 2.65
CA TYR A 199 -10.17 -15.04 1.22
C TYR A 199 -10.69 -16.44 0.88
N GLY A 200 -11.50 -16.55 -0.17
CA GLY A 200 -12.12 -17.82 -0.57
C GLY A 200 -13.11 -18.38 0.46
N GLY A 201 -13.66 -17.56 1.35
CA GLY A 201 -14.65 -18.00 2.34
C GLY A 201 -14.07 -18.68 3.59
N LYS A 202 -12.74 -18.69 3.76
CA LYS A 202 -12.08 -19.32 4.91
C LYS A 202 -12.58 -18.77 6.24
N LYS A 203 -12.81 -19.64 7.23
CA LYS A 203 -13.12 -19.17 8.59
C LYS A 203 -11.87 -18.57 9.22
N ILE A 204 -11.91 -17.27 9.52
CA ILE A 204 -10.81 -16.52 10.13
C ILE A 204 -11.29 -15.78 11.39
N SER A 205 -10.34 -15.39 12.26
CA SER A 205 -10.62 -14.53 13.41
C SER A 205 -10.53 -13.05 13.03
N LEU A 206 -11.09 -12.15 13.84
CA LEU A 206 -10.84 -10.71 13.65
C LEU A 206 -9.35 -10.38 13.89
N ILE A 207 -8.82 -10.93 14.98
CA ILE A 207 -7.44 -10.73 15.40
C ILE A 207 -6.73 -12.08 15.58
N LYS A 208 -5.46 -12.12 15.23
CA LYS A 208 -4.54 -13.24 15.52
C LYS A 208 -3.19 -12.68 15.96
N TRP A 209 -2.57 -13.24 16.98
CA TRP A 209 -1.29 -12.71 17.47
C TRP A 209 -0.35 -13.80 17.97
N GLY A 210 0.93 -13.45 18.12
CA GLY A 210 1.98 -14.39 18.47
C GLY A 210 2.17 -15.48 17.43
N GLY A 211 2.01 -15.16 16.15
CA GLY A 211 2.29 -16.08 15.05
C GLY A 211 3.77 -16.42 14.99
N LYS A 212 4.11 -17.72 14.98
CA LYS A 212 5.49 -18.25 14.87
C LYS A 212 5.52 -19.43 13.89
N GLY A 213 6.53 -19.50 13.03
CA GLY A 213 6.65 -20.52 11.98
C GLY A 213 5.78 -20.22 10.75
N GLY A 214 5.60 -21.17 9.83
CA GLY A 214 4.87 -20.95 8.56
C GLY A 214 5.61 -20.08 7.54
N GLY A 215 4.96 -19.79 6.42
CA GLY A 215 5.57 -19.08 5.30
C GLY A 215 6.82 -19.80 4.80
N SER A 216 7.91 -19.06 4.60
CA SER A 216 9.21 -19.59 4.14
C SER A 216 10.09 -20.18 5.25
N THR A 217 9.57 -20.40 6.46
CA THR A 217 10.39 -20.89 7.59
C THR A 217 10.54 -22.41 7.63
N GLY A 218 9.70 -23.17 6.93
CA GLY A 218 9.64 -24.63 7.03
C GLY A 218 9.07 -25.17 8.35
N LEU A 219 8.79 -24.28 9.32
CA LEU A 219 8.21 -24.65 10.61
C LEU A 219 6.68 -24.68 10.53
N LYS A 220 6.04 -25.49 11.37
CA LYS A 220 4.58 -25.43 11.55
C LYS A 220 4.17 -24.07 12.12
N LEU A 221 3.19 -23.42 11.49
CA LEU A 221 2.62 -22.18 12.00
C LEU A 221 1.84 -22.43 13.29
N THR A 222 2.18 -21.69 14.34
CA THR A 222 1.51 -21.69 15.64
C THR A 222 1.16 -20.26 16.06
N TRP A 223 0.22 -20.11 16.99
CA TRP A 223 -0.31 -18.82 17.47
C TRP A 223 -0.27 -18.75 18.99
N GLY A 224 -0.34 -17.54 19.55
CA GLY A 224 -0.34 -17.35 21.00
C GLY A 224 1.05 -17.49 21.63
N ASN A 225 2.13 -17.39 20.85
CA ASN A 225 3.50 -17.52 21.34
C ASN A 225 4.02 -16.29 22.09
N CYS A 226 3.18 -15.27 22.31
CA CYS A 226 3.54 -14.06 23.04
C CYS A 226 3.01 -14.12 24.48
N LYS A 227 3.81 -13.65 25.45
CA LYS A 227 3.42 -13.61 26.87
C LYS A 227 2.18 -12.77 27.14
N LYS A 228 1.94 -11.75 26.32
CA LYS A 228 0.79 -10.85 26.39
C LYS A 228 0.23 -10.67 24.97
N ALA A 229 -1.06 -10.37 24.88
CA ALA A 229 -1.69 -10.07 23.61
C ALA A 229 -1.06 -8.81 23.00
N SER A 230 -0.49 -8.94 21.80
CA SER A 230 0.11 -7.82 21.07
C SER A 230 -0.93 -6.94 20.37
N ILE A 231 -2.12 -7.50 20.13
CA ILE A 231 -3.27 -6.86 19.49
C ILE A 231 -4.49 -7.02 20.40
N THR A 232 -5.16 -5.91 20.70
CA THR A 232 -6.41 -5.88 21.47
C THR A 232 -7.57 -5.43 20.60
N ASN A 233 -8.68 -6.18 20.63
CA ASN A 233 -9.95 -5.73 20.08
C ASN A 233 -10.61 -4.76 21.08
N LYS A 234 -10.82 -3.50 20.68
CA LYS A 234 -11.45 -2.46 21.53
C LYS A 234 -12.92 -2.19 21.18
N GLY A 235 -13.58 -3.13 20.49
CA GLY A 235 -15.01 -3.06 20.22
C GLY A 235 -15.40 -2.18 19.02
N GLY A 236 -16.70 -2.04 18.80
CA GLY A 236 -17.30 -1.31 17.67
C GLY A 236 -17.11 -1.98 16.31
N ASN A 237 -16.55 -3.20 16.25
CA ASN A 237 -16.40 -3.92 15.00
C ASN A 237 -17.74 -4.59 14.64
N THR A 238 -18.26 -4.28 13.45
CA THR A 238 -19.60 -4.70 13.03
C THR A 238 -19.50 -5.57 11.78
N LYS A 239 -20.28 -6.65 11.77
CA LYS A 239 -20.42 -7.51 10.59
C LYS A 239 -21.29 -6.80 9.53
N LEU A 240 -20.91 -6.92 8.25
CA LEU A 240 -21.67 -6.49 7.07
C LEU A 240 -22.69 -7.54 6.65
#